data_AF-A0A7J4EGF7-F1
#
_entry.id   AF-A0A7J4EGF7-F1
#
_cell.length_a   1.000
_cell.length_b   1.000
_cell.length_c   1.000
_cell.angle_alpha   90.00
_cell.angle_beta   90.00
_cell.angle_gamma   90.00
#
_symmetry.space_group_name_H-M   'P 1'
#
loop_
_entity.id
_entity.type
_entity.pdbx_description
1 polymer ?
#
loop_
_entity_poly.entity_id
_entity_poly.type
_entity_poly.pdbx_seq_one_letter_code
_entity_poly.pdbx_strand_id
1 'polypeptide(L)'
;MSTLDYEKCKQKYEWYRHHAWAGLGILSIVVTIRFLIPLPNWFLFPVISILVIYVVTALIGTYRYSSAILTSGESINRTELFSLDLEPKRLETKMDKVRLKLEKKKTKAAYKAQKKMEKKK
;
A
#
# COMPACT_ATOMS: atom_id res chain seq x y z
N MET A 1 12.93 16.92 -17.47
CA MET A 1 12.29 16.65 -16.15
C MET A 1 13.30 15.89 -15.30
N SER A 2 13.58 16.33 -14.07
CA SER A 2 14.58 15.64 -13.24
C SER A 2 14.02 14.34 -12.65
N THR A 3 14.86 13.35 -12.35
CA THR A 3 14.43 12.08 -11.70
C THR A 3 13.72 12.32 -10.36
N LEU A 4 14.06 13.44 -9.69
CA LEU A 4 13.41 13.91 -8.47
C LEU A 4 11.95 14.34 -8.69
N ASP A 5 11.59 14.83 -9.87
CA ASP A 5 10.22 15.27 -10.18
C ASP A 5 9.30 14.06 -10.42
N TYR A 6 9.83 12.99 -11.02
CA TYR A 6 9.10 11.74 -11.23
C TYR A 6 8.75 11.04 -9.91
N GLU A 7 9.72 10.88 -9.02
CA GLU A 7 9.51 10.25 -7.70
C GLU A 7 8.46 11.01 -6.88
N LYS A 8 8.46 12.35 -6.93
CA LYS A 8 7.44 13.19 -6.28
C LYS A 8 6.04 12.98 -6.88
N CYS A 9 5.93 12.84 -8.20
CA CYS A 9 4.65 12.55 -8.87
C CYS A 9 4.13 11.15 -8.52
N LYS A 10 5.01 10.14 -8.48
CA LYS A 10 4.69 8.77 -8.07
C LYS A 10 4.20 8.71 -6.63
N GLN A 11 4.89 9.39 -5.71
CA GLN A 11 4.48 9.46 -4.31
C GLN A 11 3.10 10.11 -4.13
N LYS A 12 2.84 11.21 -4.86
CA LYS A 12 1.52 11.87 -4.84
C LYS A 12 0.43 10.96 -5.40
N TYR A 13 0.70 10.27 -6.51
CA TYR A 13 -0.24 9.33 -7.11
C TYR A 13 -0.65 8.22 -6.13
N GLU A 14 0.31 7.57 -5.46
CA GLU A 14 0.03 6.54 -4.45
C GLU A 14 -0.83 7.07 -3.31
N TRP A 15 -0.56 8.30 -2.86
CA TRP A 15 -1.34 8.94 -1.80
C TRP A 15 -2.79 9.20 -2.23
N TYR A 16 -3.01 9.77 -3.41
CA TYR A 16 -4.35 10.00 -3.95
C TYR A 16 -5.10 8.69 -4.20
N ARG A 17 -4.41 7.66 -4.70
CA ARG A 17 -4.99 6.32 -4.91
C ARG A 17 -5.45 5.70 -3.59
N HIS A 18 -4.63 5.80 -2.55
CA HIS A 18 -4.99 5.29 -1.22
C HIS A 18 -6.21 6.02 -0.64
N HIS A 19 -6.27 7.34 -0.76
CA HIS A 19 -7.43 8.14 -0.32
C HIS A 19 -8.69 7.85 -1.13
N ALA A 20 -8.58 7.62 -2.44
CA ALA A 20 -9.71 7.22 -3.26
C ALA A 20 -10.28 5.86 -2.81
N TRP A 21 -9.42 4.88 -2.57
CA TRP A 21 -9.84 3.53 -2.13
C TRP A 21 -10.39 3.54 -0.70
N ALA A 22 -9.74 4.24 0.23
CA ALA A 22 -10.21 4.39 1.60
C ALA A 22 -11.54 5.14 1.66
N GLY A 23 -11.68 6.23 0.90
CA GLY A 23 -12.90 7.01 0.81
C GLY A 23 -14.08 6.21 0.23
N LEU A 24 -13.83 5.37 -0.80
CA LEU A 24 -14.83 4.43 -1.33
C LEU A 24 -15.27 3.40 -0.28
N GLY A 25 -14.33 2.85 0.49
CA GLY A 25 -14.63 1.93 1.59
C GLY A 25 -15.51 2.58 2.66
N ILE A 26 -15.15 3.79 3.10
CA ILE A 26 -15.94 4.54 4.08
C ILE A 26 -17.32 4.88 3.53
N LEU A 27 -17.42 5.31 2.27
CA LEU A 27 -18.69 5.61 1.61
C LEU A 27 -19.62 4.38 1.56
N SER A 28 -19.05 3.21 1.23
CA SER A 28 -19.79 1.93 1.24
C SER A 28 -20.33 1.60 2.63
N ILE A 29 -19.52 1.77 3.68
CA ILE A 29 -19.95 1.53 5.07
C ILE A 29 -21.07 2.50 5.46
N VAL A 30 -20.94 3.80 5.17
CA VAL A 30 -21.94 4.82 5.51
C VAL A 30 -23.28 4.52 4.83
N VAL A 31 -23.27 4.14 3.55
CA VAL A 31 -24.48 3.76 2.80
C VAL A 31 -25.10 2.49 3.40
N THR A 32 -24.28 1.51 3.77
CA THR A 32 -24.74 0.27 4.39
C THR A 32 -25.40 0.54 5.75
N ILE A 33 -24.80 1.37 6.60
CA ILE A 33 -25.38 1.77 7.89
C ILE A 33 -26.72 2.48 7.70
N ARG A 34 -26.85 3.35 6.69
CA ARG A 34 -28.12 3.99 6.33
C ARG A 34 -29.20 2.97 5.96
N PHE A 35 -28.84 1.87 5.32
CA PHE A 35 -29.79 0.81 4.97
C PHE A 35 -30.24 0.02 6.21
N LEU A 36 -29.35 -0.21 7.16
CA LEU A 36 -29.64 -0.95 8.40
C LEU A 36 -30.37 -0.11 9.46
N ILE A 37 -30.11 1.20 9.53
CA ILE A 37 -30.65 2.09 10.56
C ILE A 37 -31.36 3.27 9.89
N PRO A 38 -32.69 3.43 10.10
CA PRO A 38 -33.45 4.55 9.55
C PRO A 38 -33.15 5.84 10.34
N LEU A 39 -31.99 6.43 10.05
CA LEU A 39 -31.56 7.73 10.57
C LEU A 39 -32.22 8.86 9.77
N PRO A 40 -32.57 9.99 10.42
CA PRO A 40 -33.18 11.14 9.75
C PRO A 40 -32.27 11.72 8.66
N ASN A 41 -32.85 11.95 7.48
CA ASN A 41 -32.12 12.35 6.27
C ASN A 41 -31.31 13.65 6.42
N TRP A 42 -31.79 14.59 7.23
CA TRP A 42 -31.15 15.91 7.40
C TRP A 42 -29.71 15.81 7.90
N PHE A 43 -29.39 14.82 8.74
CA PHE A 43 -28.04 14.65 9.29
C PHE A 43 -27.10 13.89 8.34
N LEU A 44 -27.61 12.89 7.63
CA LEU A 44 -26.81 12.03 6.77
C LEU A 44 -26.47 12.66 5.43
N PHE A 45 -27.38 13.48 4.87
CA PHE A 45 -27.17 14.11 3.57
C PHE A 45 -25.88 14.94 3.48
N PRO A 46 -25.61 15.90 4.39
CA PRO A 46 -24.39 16.70 4.30
C PRO A 46 -23.12 15.86 4.47
N VAL A 47 -23.16 14.84 5.34
CA VAL A 47 -22.04 13.93 5.58
C VAL A 47 -21.69 13.15 4.31
N ILE A 48 -22.70 12.58 3.65
CA ILE A 48 -22.52 11.85 2.39
C ILE A 48 -22.03 12.80 1.30
N SER A 49 -22.60 14.01 1.18
CA SER A 49 -22.19 14.99 0.18
C SER A 49 -20.71 15.39 0.33
N ILE A 50 -20.24 15.68 1.55
CA ILE A 50 -18.83 16.02 1.80
C ILE A 50 -17.93 14.82 1.46
N LEU A 51 -18.35 13.62 1.84
CA LEU A 51 -17.60 12.40 1.57
C LEU A 51 -17.47 12.11 0.07
N VAL A 52 -18.55 12.35 -0.70
CA VAL A 52 -18.53 12.22 -2.16
C VAL A 52 -17.57 13.23 -2.78
N ILE A 53 -17.59 14.51 -2.36
CA ILE A 53 -16.66 15.54 -2.85
C ILE A 53 -15.21 15.15 -2.55
N TYR A 54 -14.95 14.62 -1.35
CA TYR A 54 -13.63 14.12 -0.97
C TYR A 54 -13.16 12.97 -1.88
N VAL A 55 -14.01 11.97 -2.15
CA VAL A 55 -13.66 10.86 -3.04
C VAL A 55 -13.42 11.35 -4.47
N VAL A 56 -14.27 12.26 -4.98
CA VAL A 56 -14.12 12.82 -6.32
C VAL A 56 -12.82 13.61 -6.47
N THR A 57 -12.46 14.43 -5.49
CA THR A 57 -11.19 15.18 -5.51
C THR A 57 -9.98 14.23 -5.45
N ALA A 58 -10.05 13.15 -4.68
CA ALA A 58 -9.01 12.12 -4.67
C ALA A 58 -8.89 11.38 -6.01
N LEU A 59 -10.02 11.08 -6.67
CA LEU A 59 -10.04 10.45 -7.99
C LEU A 59 -9.50 11.38 -9.09
N ILE A 60 -9.87 12.66 -9.07
CA ILE A 60 -9.33 13.67 -10.00
C ILE A 60 -7.80 13.76 -9.83
N GLY A 61 -7.32 13.78 -8.58
CA GLY A 61 -5.90 13.70 -8.28
C GLY A 61 -5.27 12.46 -8.90
N THR A 62 -5.83 11.29 -8.63
CA THR A 62 -5.35 10.00 -9.16
C THR A 62 -5.26 10.01 -10.68
N TYR A 63 -6.30 10.49 -11.37
CA TYR A 63 -6.33 10.56 -12.84
C TYR A 63 -5.31 11.57 -13.39
N ARG A 64 -5.25 12.76 -12.80
CA ARG A 64 -4.30 13.81 -13.21
C ARG A 64 -2.85 13.38 -13.06
N TYR A 65 -2.51 12.75 -11.93
CA TYR A 65 -1.15 12.24 -11.71
C TYR A 65 -0.87 10.97 -12.53
N SER A 66 -1.88 10.13 -12.81
CA SER A 66 -1.73 8.99 -13.74
C SER A 66 -1.37 9.45 -15.14
N SER A 67 -2.04 10.46 -15.68
CA SER A 67 -1.69 11.04 -17.00
C SER A 67 -0.29 11.66 -16.97
N ALA A 68 0.06 12.41 -15.91
CA ALA A 68 1.41 12.98 -15.79
C ALA A 68 2.51 11.92 -15.70
N ILE A 69 2.24 10.78 -15.03
CA ILE A 69 3.14 9.63 -14.98
C ILE A 69 3.26 8.96 -16.35
N LEU A 70 2.16 8.81 -17.10
CA LEU A 70 2.18 8.23 -18.45
C LEU A 70 2.96 9.10 -19.45
N THR A 71 2.74 10.42 -19.46
CA THR A 71 3.44 11.35 -20.36
C THR A 71 4.92 11.51 -19.99
N SER A 72 5.25 11.45 -18.69
CA SER A 72 6.65 11.43 -18.24
C SER A 72 7.31 10.05 -18.47
N GLY A 73 6.49 8.99 -18.43
CA GLY A 73 6.85 7.59 -18.58
C GLY A 73 7.41 7.24 -19.95
N GLU A 74 7.02 7.94 -21.03
CA GLU A 74 7.59 7.66 -22.36
C GLU A 74 9.09 7.99 -22.44
N SER A 75 9.55 9.00 -21.69
CA SER A 75 10.98 9.30 -21.52
C SER A 75 11.69 8.44 -20.46
N ILE A 76 10.92 7.83 -19.54
CA ILE A 76 11.40 7.04 -18.41
C ILE A 76 11.30 5.53 -18.67
N ASN A 77 10.60 5.05 -19.70
CA ASN A 77 10.47 3.63 -20.03
C ASN A 77 11.83 2.94 -20.28
N ARG A 78 12.86 3.69 -20.70
CA ARG A 78 14.26 3.19 -20.72
C ARG A 78 14.85 2.95 -19.32
N THR A 79 14.37 3.66 -18.31
CA THR A 79 14.80 3.60 -16.91
C THR A 79 13.86 2.72 -16.06
N GLU A 80 12.55 2.66 -16.33
CA GLU A 80 11.60 1.84 -15.58
C GLU A 80 11.74 0.33 -15.87
N LEU A 81 12.25 -0.07 -17.06
CA LEU A 81 12.68 -1.45 -17.31
C LEU A 81 13.75 -1.91 -16.28
N PHE A 82 14.53 -0.97 -15.75
CA PHE A 82 15.52 -1.22 -14.70
C PHE A 82 14.92 -1.19 -13.28
N SER A 83 13.73 -0.60 -13.10
CA SER A 83 13.07 -0.49 -11.79
C SER A 83 11.99 -1.55 -11.53
N LEU A 84 11.44 -2.16 -12.58
CA LEU A 84 10.70 -3.41 -12.46
C LEU A 84 11.59 -4.59 -12.01
N ASP A 85 12.91 -4.46 -12.15
CA ASP A 85 13.92 -5.36 -11.56
C ASP A 85 14.23 -5.04 -10.06
N LEU A 86 13.69 -3.94 -9.51
CA LEU A 86 13.86 -3.54 -8.10
C LEU A 86 12.67 -3.92 -7.20
N GLU A 87 11.46 -4.10 -7.76
CA GLU A 87 10.31 -4.71 -7.07
C GLU A 87 10.58 -6.16 -6.60
N PRO A 88 11.17 -7.08 -7.40
CA PRO A 88 11.56 -8.40 -6.89
C PRO A 88 12.60 -8.28 -5.77
N LYS A 89 13.47 -7.26 -5.81
CA LYS A 89 14.52 -7.03 -4.80
C LYS A 89 13.98 -6.63 -3.42
N ARG A 90 12.85 -5.91 -3.36
CA ARG A 90 12.17 -5.59 -2.09
C ARG A 90 11.40 -6.77 -1.51
N LEU A 91 10.93 -7.69 -2.36
CA LEU A 91 10.36 -8.96 -1.93
C LEU A 91 11.45 -9.93 -1.43
N GLU A 92 12.58 -10.03 -2.12
CA GLU A 92 13.73 -10.85 -1.71
C GLU A 92 14.29 -10.42 -0.36
N THR A 93 14.51 -9.13 -0.13
CA THR A 93 15.02 -8.65 1.17
C THR A 93 14.08 -8.91 2.35
N LYS A 94 12.77 -9.05 2.11
CA LYS A 94 11.80 -9.50 3.14
C LYS A 94 11.86 -11.02 3.33
N MET A 95 11.96 -11.79 2.25
CA MET A 95 12.10 -13.25 2.32
C MET A 95 13.41 -13.68 2.99
N ASP A 96 14.51 -12.99 2.73
CA ASP A 96 15.82 -13.27 3.33
C ASP A 96 15.84 -13.00 4.82
N LYS A 97 15.19 -11.91 5.27
CA LYS A 97 15.02 -11.63 6.70
C LYS A 97 14.20 -12.71 7.41
N VAL A 98 13.22 -13.32 6.73
CA VAL A 98 12.42 -14.42 7.28
C VAL A 98 13.24 -15.72 7.32
N ARG A 99 13.99 -16.03 6.26
CA ARG A 99 14.90 -17.20 6.20
C ARG A 99 15.98 -17.13 7.28
N LEU A 100 16.64 -15.98 7.44
CA LEU A 100 17.63 -15.74 8.49
C LEU A 100 17.05 -15.90 9.91
N LYS A 101 15.79 -15.51 10.13
CA LYS A 101 15.11 -15.73 11.43
C LYS A 101 14.77 -17.20 11.66
N LEU A 102 14.42 -17.96 10.62
CA LEU A 102 14.13 -19.40 10.72
C LEU A 102 15.41 -20.21 10.97
N GLU A 103 16.51 -19.91 10.29
CA GLU A 103 17.80 -20.59 10.50
C GLU A 103 18.36 -20.34 11.91
N LYS A 104 18.31 -19.09 12.39
CA LYS A 104 18.69 -18.76 13.78
C LYS A 104 17.83 -19.50 14.82
N LYS A 105 16.57 -19.81 14.51
CA LYS A 105 15.71 -20.62 15.40
C LYS A 105 16.10 -22.11 15.34
N LYS A 106 16.40 -22.64 14.16
CA LYS A 106 16.83 -24.04 13.97
C LYS A 106 18.18 -24.33 14.65
N THR A 107 19.16 -23.43 14.51
CA THR A 107 20.47 -23.60 15.16
C THR A 107 20.39 -23.48 16.68
N LYS A 108 19.58 -22.57 17.22
CA LYS A 108 19.30 -22.49 18.66
C LYS A 108 18.58 -23.72 19.19
N ALA A 109 17.66 -24.31 18.42
CA ALA A 109 16.98 -25.55 18.79
C ALA A 109 17.94 -26.75 18.79
N ALA A 110 18.79 -26.89 17.77
CA ALA A 110 19.80 -27.94 17.68
C ALA A 110 20.83 -27.85 18.81
N TYR A 111 21.33 -26.65 19.13
CA TYR A 111 22.24 -26.43 20.26
C TYR A 111 21.61 -26.79 21.60
N LYS A 112 20.34 -26.41 21.83
CA LYS A 112 19.61 -26.80 23.05
C LYS A 112 19.36 -28.30 23.14
N ALA A 113 19.16 -28.98 22.01
CA ALA A 113 18.98 -30.44 21.96
C ALA A 113 20.29 -31.16 22.31
N GLN A 114 21.42 -30.73 21.73
CA GLN A 114 22.74 -31.28 22.03
C GLN A 114 23.12 -31.08 23.50
N LYS A 115 22.93 -29.87 24.05
CA LYS A 115 23.21 -29.57 25.47
C LYS A 115 22.35 -30.38 26.45
N LYS A 116 21.15 -30.82 26.03
CA LYS A 116 20.30 -31.72 26.83
C LYS A 116 20.74 -33.18 26.74
N MET A 117 21.31 -33.62 25.62
CA MET A 117 21.86 -34.98 25.48
C MET A 117 23.19 -35.12 26.23
N GLU A 118 24.01 -34.08 26.25
CA GLU A 118 25.31 -34.07 26.93
C GLU A 118 25.19 -34.02 28.47
N LYS A 119 24.11 -33.43 29.00
CA LYS A 119 23.79 -33.44 30.44
C LYS A 119 23.07 -34.69 30.95
N LYS A 120 22.64 -35.58 30.05
CA LYS A 120 21.94 -36.83 30.38
C LYS A 120 22.84 -38.06 30.28
N LYS A 121 24.11 -37.85 29.93
CA LYS A 121 25.19 -38.83 29.94
C LYS A 121 25.99 -38.63 31.22
#